data_AF-A0A2E3LW04-F1
#
_entry.id   AF-A0A2E3LW04-F1
#
_cell.length_a   1.000
_cell.length_b   1.000
_cell.length_c   1.000
_cell.angle_alpha   90.00
_cell.angle_beta   90.00
_cell.angle_gamma   90.00
#
_symmetry.space_group_name_H-M   'P 1'
#
loop_
_entity.id
_entity.type
_entity.pdbx_description
1 polymer ?
#
loop_
_entity_poly.entity_id
_entity_poly.type
_entity_poly.pdbx_seq_one_letter_code
_entity_poly.pdbx_strand_id
1 'polypeptide(L)'
;MATVKQLCDEMSKVAADLISNATTLLELSKSPDPMEEIKEYQEKQEELVEVLLALDKEIHGLADSEADLSGFWKDIVNKIDIFQQMNESFVSNLSIRKGLIRFEVNDLRRTRKNLNSVKKVYVKKTENKSRKSNGKINTLS
;
A
#
# COMPACT_ATOMS: atom_id res chain seq x y z
N MET A 1 36.01 0.82 -20.41
CA MET A 1 35.51 2.11 -19.89
C MET A 1 34.25 2.43 -20.67
N ALA A 2 33.12 2.61 -20.00
CA ALA A 2 31.89 3.05 -20.65
C ALA A 2 32.04 4.51 -21.08
N THR A 3 31.39 4.90 -22.17
CA THR A 3 31.34 6.30 -22.63
C THR A 3 30.26 7.06 -21.86
N VAL A 4 30.39 8.38 -21.72
CA VAL A 4 29.34 9.23 -21.12
C VAL A 4 27.98 8.99 -21.77
N LYS A 5 27.95 8.81 -23.10
CA LYS A 5 26.73 8.48 -23.83
C LYS A 5 26.10 7.16 -23.38
N GLN A 6 26.90 6.09 -23.24
CA GLN A 6 26.41 4.79 -22.76
C GLN A 6 25.82 4.89 -21.35
N LEU A 7 26.48 5.64 -20.46
CA LEU A 7 25.98 5.86 -19.10
C LEU A 7 24.66 6.66 -19.10
N CYS A 8 24.53 7.68 -19.96
CA CYS A 8 23.29 8.44 -20.12
C CYS A 8 22.15 7.58 -20.67
N ASP A 9 22.43 6.73 -21.66
CA ASP A 9 21.45 5.80 -22.23
C ASP A 9 20.98 4.79 -21.16
N GLU A 10 21.90 4.29 -20.35
CA GLU A 10 21.62 3.39 -19.23
C GLU A 10 20.78 4.07 -18.14
N MET A 11 21.14 5.29 -17.74
CA MET A 11 20.40 6.06 -16.73
C MET A 11 18.97 6.37 -17.19
N SER A 12 18.81 6.69 -18.48
CA SER A 12 17.49 6.92 -19.09
C SER A 12 16.62 5.66 -19.04
N LYS A 13 17.22 4.49 -19.28
CA LYS A 13 16.55 3.20 -19.17
C LYS A 13 16.14 2.90 -17.73
N VAL A 14 17.05 3.05 -16.77
CA VAL A 14 16.77 2.84 -15.33
C VAL A 14 15.65 3.76 -14.84
N ALA A 15 15.66 5.03 -15.26
CA ALA A 15 14.58 5.97 -14.94
C ALA A 15 13.22 5.55 -15.55
N ALA A 16 13.21 5.01 -16.76
CA ALA A 16 12.00 4.46 -17.37
C ALA A 16 11.51 3.19 -16.63
N ASP A 17 12.43 2.31 -16.23
CA ASP A 17 12.14 1.11 -15.45
C ASP A 17 11.54 1.47 -14.07
N LEU A 18 12.01 2.54 -13.42
CA LEU A 18 11.42 3.09 -12.19
C LEU A 18 9.96 3.51 -12.38
N ILE A 19 9.65 4.23 -13.47
CA ILE A 19 8.27 4.62 -13.78
C ILE A 19 7.39 3.40 -14.01
N SER A 20 7.88 2.42 -14.77
CA SER A 20 7.15 1.18 -15.02
C SER A 20 6.89 0.43 -13.71
N ASN A 21 7.89 0.32 -12.84
CA ASN A 21 7.78 -0.31 -11.53
C ASN A 21 6.75 0.40 -10.64
N ALA A 22 6.82 1.73 -10.54
CA ALA A 22 5.87 2.53 -9.75
C ALA A 22 4.43 2.45 -10.32
N THR A 23 4.28 2.36 -11.64
CA THR A 23 2.97 2.14 -12.28
C THR A 23 2.39 0.79 -11.88
N THR A 24 3.20 -0.27 -11.88
CA THR A 24 2.76 -1.59 -11.43
C THR A 24 2.38 -1.58 -9.95
N LEU A 25 3.19 -0.98 -9.08
CA LEU A 25 2.84 -0.81 -7.66
C LEU A 25 1.52 -0.08 -7.47
N LEU A 26 1.28 0.99 -8.23
CA LEU A 26 0.03 1.74 -8.19
C LEU A 26 -1.16 0.86 -8.60
N GLU A 27 -1.06 0.05 -9.65
CA GLU A 27 -2.12 -0.88 -10.04
C GLU A 27 -2.34 -1.97 -8.99
N LEU A 28 -1.26 -2.56 -8.47
CA LEU A 28 -1.32 -3.55 -7.40
C LEU A 28 -2.00 -2.99 -6.15
N SER A 29 -1.80 -1.72 -5.81
CA SER A 29 -2.47 -1.10 -4.65
C SER A 29 -4.00 -1.10 -4.73
N LYS A 30 -4.57 -1.26 -5.94
CA LYS A 30 -6.01 -1.33 -6.17
C LYS A 30 -6.53 -2.77 -6.01
N SER A 31 -5.66 -3.78 -6.15
CA SER A 31 -6.00 -5.21 -6.08
C SER A 31 -6.23 -5.72 -4.66
N PRO A 32 -7.20 -6.61 -4.39
CA PRO A 32 -7.60 -7.00 -3.03
C PRO A 32 -6.51 -7.74 -2.24
N ASP A 33 -5.63 -8.51 -2.90
CA ASP A 33 -4.60 -9.31 -2.21
C ASP A 33 -3.26 -9.36 -2.98
N PRO A 34 -2.46 -8.28 -2.97
CA PRO A 34 -1.23 -8.20 -3.77
C PRO A 34 0.04 -8.18 -2.91
N MET A 35 0.00 -8.70 -1.67
CA MET A 35 1.07 -8.43 -0.68
C MET A 35 2.44 -8.98 -1.09
N GLU A 36 2.51 -10.18 -1.68
CA GLU A 36 3.77 -10.76 -2.14
C GLU A 36 4.32 -10.00 -3.36
N GLU A 37 3.46 -9.69 -4.33
CA GLU A 37 3.81 -8.94 -5.53
C GLU A 37 4.27 -7.51 -5.18
N ILE A 38 3.57 -6.81 -4.29
CA ILE A 38 3.98 -5.47 -3.84
C ILE A 38 5.39 -5.50 -3.27
N LYS A 39 5.72 -6.51 -2.46
CA LYS A 39 7.04 -6.62 -1.84
C LYS A 39 8.14 -6.77 -2.90
N GLU A 40 7.96 -7.65 -3.88
CA GLU A 40 8.92 -7.85 -4.97
C GLU A 40 9.18 -6.55 -5.74
N TYR A 41 8.12 -5.81 -6.09
CA TYR A 41 8.27 -4.54 -6.80
C TYR A 41 8.85 -3.42 -5.92
N GLN A 42 8.66 -3.46 -4.60
CA GLN A 42 9.33 -2.52 -3.70
C GLN A 42 10.83 -2.78 -3.61
N GLU A 43 11.25 -4.04 -3.47
CA GLU A 43 12.66 -4.43 -3.46
C GLU A 43 13.34 -4.04 -4.79
N LYS A 44 12.70 -4.33 -5.93
CA LYS A 44 13.17 -3.90 -7.25
C LYS A 44 13.28 -2.38 -7.37
N GLN A 45 12.37 -1.62 -6.76
CA GLN A 45 12.43 -0.16 -6.77
C GLN A 45 13.66 0.36 -6.04
N GLU A 46 14.00 -0.23 -4.89
CA GLU A 46 15.19 0.12 -4.12
C GLU A 46 16.46 -0.15 -4.93
N GLU A 47 16.56 -1.31 -5.57
CA GLU A 47 17.67 -1.66 -6.47
C GLU A 47 17.83 -0.65 -7.62
N LEU A 48 16.74 -0.29 -8.29
CA LEU A 48 16.78 0.67 -9.40
C LEU A 48 17.22 2.07 -8.95
N VAL A 49 16.81 2.51 -7.75
CA VAL A 49 17.26 3.78 -7.17
C VAL A 49 18.76 3.75 -6.89
N GLU A 50 19.28 2.65 -6.34
CA GLU A 50 20.71 2.49 -6.10
C GLU A 50 21.53 2.55 -7.40
N VAL A 51 21.06 1.89 -8.46
CA VAL A 51 21.69 1.95 -9.78
C VAL A 51 21.68 3.38 -10.33
N LEU A 52 20.57 4.10 -10.21
CA LEU A 52 20.45 5.47 -10.69
C LEU A 52 21.43 6.41 -9.96
N LEU A 53 21.61 6.23 -8.64
CA LEU A 53 22.58 6.98 -7.84
C LEU A 53 24.03 6.64 -8.19
N ALA A 54 24.31 5.39 -8.58
CA ALA A 54 25.64 4.99 -9.04
C ALA A 54 25.98 5.63 -10.40
N LEU A 55 25.05 5.56 -11.35
CA LEU A 55 25.19 6.17 -12.68
C LEU A 55 25.34 7.69 -12.59
N ASP A 56 24.58 8.36 -11.72
CA ASP A 56 24.70 9.79 -11.48
C ASP A 56 26.12 10.19 -11.07
N LYS A 57 26.72 9.44 -10.13
CA LYS A 57 28.11 9.66 -9.69
C LYS A 57 29.12 9.41 -10.80
N GLU A 58 28.94 8.36 -11.59
CA GLU A 58 29.84 8.04 -12.70
C GLU A 58 29.78 9.10 -13.82
N ILE A 59 28.58 9.57 -14.17
CA ILE A 59 28.39 10.61 -15.18
C ILE A 59 29.02 11.92 -14.69
N HIS A 60 28.74 12.34 -13.46
CA HIS A 60 29.34 13.56 -12.90
C HIS A 60 30.87 13.48 -12.79
N GLY A 61 31.42 12.31 -12.47
CA GLY A 61 32.88 12.10 -12.44
C GLY A 61 33.56 12.14 -13.81
N LEU A 62 32.79 12.05 -14.90
CA LEU A 62 33.27 12.09 -16.28
C LEU A 62 32.87 13.37 -17.03
N ALA A 63 31.94 14.16 -16.48
CA ALA A 63 31.33 15.31 -17.14
C ALA A 63 32.23 16.55 -17.28
N ASP A 64 33.48 16.51 -16.76
CA ASP A 64 34.47 17.56 -17.00
C ASP A 64 34.89 17.65 -18.49
N SER A 65 34.53 16.68 -19.34
CA SER A 65 34.77 16.71 -20.79
C SER A 65 33.53 17.09 -21.62
N GLU A 66 33.40 18.39 -21.92
CA GLU A 66 32.80 19.02 -23.11
C GLU A 66 31.38 18.65 -23.62
N ALA A 67 30.62 17.74 -23.00
CA ALA A 67 29.26 17.42 -23.42
C ALA A 67 28.22 18.33 -22.73
N ASP A 68 27.47 19.12 -23.50
CA ASP A 68 26.24 19.74 -23.00
C ASP A 68 25.18 18.65 -22.75
N LEU A 69 25.01 18.30 -21.47
CA LEU A 69 24.04 17.31 -21.00
C LEU A 69 22.75 17.95 -20.47
N SER A 70 22.53 19.25 -20.67
CA SER A 70 21.36 19.96 -20.11
C SER A 70 20.02 19.35 -20.53
N GLY A 71 19.89 18.98 -21.81
CA GLY A 71 18.69 18.31 -22.33
C GLY A 71 18.47 16.93 -21.73
N PHE A 72 19.54 16.17 -21.52
CA PHE A 72 19.50 14.86 -20.87
C PHE A 72 19.05 14.99 -19.42
N TRP A 73 19.66 15.89 -18.63
CA TRP A 73 19.30 16.08 -17.24
C TRP A 73 17.86 16.56 -17.07
N LYS A 74 17.37 17.42 -17.98
CA LYS A 74 15.95 17.82 -17.98
C LYS A 74 15.02 16.62 -18.21
N ASP A 75 15.38 15.71 -19.10
CA ASP A 75 14.58 14.50 -19.34
C ASP A 75 14.59 13.55 -18.13
N ILE A 76 15.75 13.38 -17.48
CA ILE A 76 15.87 12.59 -16.24
C ILE A 76 15.03 13.19 -15.13
N VAL A 77 15.11 14.50 -14.88
CA VAL A 77 14.28 15.18 -13.87
C VAL A 77 12.80 14.95 -14.13
N ASN A 78 12.34 15.13 -15.37
CA ASN A 78 10.93 14.87 -15.72
C ASN A 78 10.52 13.41 -15.41
N LYS A 79 11.39 12.42 -15.65
CA LYS A 79 11.10 11.02 -15.34
C LYS A 79 11.02 10.76 -13.84
N ILE A 80 11.90 11.38 -13.06
CA ILE A 80 11.87 11.31 -11.60
C ILE A 80 10.61 11.95 -11.04
N ASP A 81 10.16 13.09 -11.59
CA ASP A 81 8.92 13.74 -11.17
C ASP A 81 7.69 12.83 -11.43
N ILE A 82 7.63 12.18 -12.60
CA ILE A 82 6.57 11.21 -12.91
C ILE A 82 6.60 10.05 -11.93
N PHE A 83 7.79 9.48 -11.66
CA PHE A 83 7.96 8.41 -10.68
C PHE A 83 7.48 8.82 -9.28
N GLN A 84 7.81 10.03 -8.83
CA GLN A 84 7.37 10.56 -7.53
C GLN A 84 5.84 10.66 -7.45
N GLN A 85 5.18 11.22 -8.47
CA GLN A 85 3.72 11.34 -8.52
C GLN A 85 3.02 9.97 -8.45
N MET A 86 3.56 8.96 -9.13
CA MET A 86 3.03 7.59 -9.09
C MET A 86 3.19 6.97 -7.70
N ASN A 87 4.34 7.16 -7.07
CA ASN A 87 4.59 6.68 -5.70
C ASN A 87 3.73 7.37 -4.65
N GLU A 88 3.52 8.68 -4.75
CA GLU A 88 2.60 9.41 -3.87
C GLU A 88 1.17 8.87 -3.98
N SER A 89 0.73 8.58 -5.21
CA SER A 89 -0.56 7.96 -5.48
C SER A 89 -0.65 6.55 -4.89
N PHE A 90 0.40 5.75 -5.04
CA PHE A 90 0.52 4.41 -4.46
C PHE A 90 0.39 4.46 -2.92
N VAL A 91 1.16 5.32 -2.25
CA VAL A 91 1.13 5.49 -0.79
C VAL A 91 -0.23 6.00 -0.30
N SER A 92 -0.86 6.90 -1.05
CA SER A 92 -2.21 7.39 -0.77
C SER A 92 -3.24 6.25 -0.80
N ASN A 93 -3.21 5.39 -1.83
CA ASN A 93 -4.10 4.23 -1.93
C ASN A 93 -3.94 3.25 -0.75
N LEU A 94 -2.70 2.94 -0.37
CA LEU A 94 -2.43 2.08 0.79
C LEU A 94 -2.98 2.69 2.09
N SER A 95 -2.85 4.00 2.25
CA SER A 95 -3.34 4.73 3.42
C SER A 95 -4.87 4.70 3.52
N ILE A 96 -5.56 4.92 2.40
CA ILE A 96 -7.04 4.82 2.31
C ILE A 96 -7.49 3.41 2.69
N ARG A 97 -6.85 2.37 2.13
CA ARG A 97 -7.17 0.97 2.44
C ARG A 97 -6.98 0.62 3.90
N LYS A 98 -5.86 1.04 4.50
CA LYS A 98 -5.62 0.88 5.93
C LYS A 98 -6.72 1.55 6.77
N GLY A 99 -7.22 2.70 6.32
CA GLY A 99 -8.37 3.39 6.90
C GLY A 99 -9.66 2.57 6.82
N LEU A 100 -9.99 2.03 5.65
CA LEU A 100 -11.18 1.20 5.41
C LEU A 100 -11.16 -0.09 6.25
N ILE A 101 -10.04 -0.82 6.25
CA ILE A 101 -9.88 -2.04 7.07
C ILE A 101 -10.07 -1.72 8.55
N ARG A 102 -9.51 -0.61 9.04
CA ARG A 102 -9.68 -0.18 10.43
C ARG A 102 -11.14 0.14 10.75
N PHE A 103 -11.84 0.80 9.84
CA PHE A 103 -13.26 1.09 9.97
C PHE A 103 -14.09 -0.20 10.07
N GLU A 104 -13.89 -1.15 9.15
CA GLU A 104 -14.59 -2.43 9.13
C GLU A 104 -14.34 -3.25 10.40
N VAL A 105 -13.10 -3.35 10.86
CA VAL A 105 -12.76 -4.04 12.11
C VAL A 105 -13.46 -3.41 13.31
N ASN A 106 -13.55 -2.08 13.35
CA ASN A 106 -14.24 -1.37 14.42
C ASN A 106 -15.76 -1.61 14.38
N ASP A 107 -16.35 -1.64 13.19
CA ASP A 107 -17.76 -1.93 13.02
C ASP A 107 -18.10 -3.37 13.43
N LEU A 108 -17.29 -4.35 13.00
CA LEU A 108 -17.42 -5.76 13.42
C LEU A 108 -17.32 -5.91 14.95
N ARG A 109 -16.41 -5.17 15.59
CA ARG A 109 -16.31 -5.13 17.06
C ARG A 109 -17.57 -4.57 17.70
N ARG A 110 -18.17 -3.52 17.14
CA ARG A 110 -19.43 -2.92 17.62
C ARG A 110 -20.59 -3.89 17.46
N THR A 111 -20.73 -4.51 16.28
CA THR A 111 -21.75 -5.51 15.97
C THR A 111 -21.66 -6.70 16.91
N ARG A 112 -20.44 -7.22 17.18
CA ARG A 112 -20.23 -8.29 18.17
C ARG A 112 -20.68 -7.90 19.57
N LYS A 113 -20.40 -6.68 20.03
CA LYS A 113 -20.87 -6.18 21.34
C LYS A 113 -22.41 -6.09 21.41
N ASN A 114 -23.04 -5.64 20.33
CA ASN A 114 -24.50 -5.56 20.23
C ASN A 114 -25.14 -6.95 20.27
N LEU A 115 -24.64 -7.90 19.49
CA LEU A 115 -25.11 -9.29 19.49
C LEU A 115 -25.00 -9.95 20.87
N ASN A 116 -23.88 -9.76 21.56
CA ASN A 116 -23.71 -10.25 22.94
C ASN A 116 -24.71 -9.63 23.91
N SER A 117 -25.06 -8.35 23.73
CA SER A 117 -26.03 -7.66 24.55
C SER A 117 -27.46 -8.20 24.30
N VAL A 118 -27.83 -8.39 23.03
CA VAL A 118 -29.11 -9.02 22.65
C VAL A 118 -29.21 -10.44 23.22
N LYS A 119 -28.15 -11.25 23.11
CA LYS A 119 -28.09 -12.59 23.69
C LYS A 119 -28.36 -12.56 25.20
N LYS A 120 -27.73 -11.66 25.96
CA LYS A 120 -27.97 -11.50 27.41
C LYS A 120 -29.43 -11.18 27.73
N VAL A 121 -30.06 -10.29 26.97
CA VAL A 121 -31.49 -9.95 27.15
C VAL A 121 -32.38 -11.15 26.86
N TYR A 122 -32.09 -11.89 25.80
CA TYR A 122 -32.86 -13.07 25.43
C TYR A 122 -32.77 -14.17 26.50
N VAL A 123 -31.55 -14.47 26.97
CA VAL A 123 -31.31 -15.46 28.05
C VAL A 123 -32.04 -15.07 29.34
N LYS A 124 -31.95 -13.81 29.77
CA LYS A 124 -32.70 -13.32 30.96
C LYS A 124 -34.22 -13.44 30.80
N LYS A 125 -34.75 -13.18 29.60
CA LYS A 125 -36.20 -13.33 29.31
C LYS A 125 -36.62 -14.80 29.37
N THR A 126 -35.81 -15.73 28.88
CA THR A 126 -36.10 -17.17 28.94
C THR A 126 -36.02 -17.72 30.37
N GLU A 127 -35.05 -17.27 31.18
CA GLU A 127 -34.95 -17.64 32.60
C GLU A 127 -36.15 -17.15 33.43
N ASN A 128 -36.61 -15.92 33.18
CA ASN A 128 -37.79 -15.39 33.86
C ASN A 128 -39.10 -16.07 33.44
N LYS A 129 -39.17 -16.62 32.21
CA LYS A 129 -40.33 -17.42 31.77
C LYS A 129 -40.36 -18.81 32.41
N SER A 130 -39.21 -19.50 32.54
CA SER A 130 -39.18 -20.83 33.19
C SER A 130 -39.48 -20.74 34.70
N ARG A 131 -39.05 -19.66 35.38
CA ARG A 131 -39.42 -19.42 36.79
C ARG A 131 -40.91 -19.16 36.98
N LYS A 132 -41.58 -18.50 36.02
CA LYS A 132 -43.05 -18.27 36.08
C LYS A 132 -43.87 -19.52 35.75
N SER A 133 -43.37 -20.46 34.94
CA SER A 133 -44.10 -21.71 34.66
C SER A 133 -44.03 -22.72 35.82
N ASN A 134 -42.94 -22.72 36.59
CA ASN A 134 -42.79 -23.60 37.75
C ASN A 134 -43.50 -23.10 39.03
N GLY A 135 -44.04 -21.88 39.02
CA GLY A 135 -44.77 -21.30 40.16
C GLY A 135 -46.29 -21.48 40.13
N LYS A 136 -46.85 -22.28 39.22
CA LYS A 136 -48.30 -22.49 39.05
C LYS A 136 -48.79 -23.92 39.33
N ILE A 137 -48.06 -24.68 40.14
CA ILE A 137 -48.55 -25.97 40.65
C ILE A 137 -48.85 -25.79 42.14
N ASN A 138 -50.04 -26.21 42.56
CA ASN A 138 -50.68 -26.11 43.88
C ASN A 138 -51.40 -24.80 44.19
N THR A 139 -52.67 -24.76 43.83
CA THR A 139 -53.77 -24.81 44.81
C THR A 139 -55.05 -25.19 44.08
N LEU A 140 -55.62 -26.35 44.42
CA LEU A 140 -57.05 -26.63 44.42
C LEU A 140 -57.20 -27.96 45.17
N SER A 141 -57.45 -27.82 46.48
CA SER A 141 -58.04 -28.84 47.35
C SER A 141 -59.54 -28.78 47.23
#